data_AF-A0A6C0E030-F1
#
_entry.id   AF-A0A6C0E030-F1
#
_cell.length_a   1.000
_cell.length_b   1.000
_cell.length_c   1.000
_cell.angle_alpha   90.00
_cell.angle_beta   90.00
_cell.angle_gamma   90.00
#
_symmetry.space_group_name_H-M   'P 1'
#
loop_
_entity.id
_entity.type
_entity.pdbx_description
1 polymer ?
#
loop_
_entity_poly.entity_id
_entity_poly.type
_entity_poly.pdbx_seq_one_letter_code
_entity_poly.pdbx_strand_id
1 'polypeptide(L)'
;MIKEKEELKYFNNETPLFSLNGTKTYARVVNITDGDTITVVIPIFNNYFKFHVRLNGIDTCEIHSKNEILKEKGLKAKYRLIELLCPSEKINNIICISKKQIVDLFDKNICLVWLECLEFDKYGRLLGNIYIDDKTKNVSNILIEEKLAYKYDGSTKLNEEEQMNM
;
A
#
# COMPACT_ATOMS: atom_id res chain seq x y z
N MET A 1 7.69 -28.80 12.28
CA MET A 1 8.99 -29.07 12.94
C MET A 1 9.04 -28.22 14.19
N ILE A 2 9.00 -28.83 15.37
CA ILE A 2 9.33 -28.13 16.61
C ILE A 2 10.85 -28.00 16.59
N LYS A 3 11.37 -26.86 16.16
CA LYS A 3 12.79 -26.55 16.37
C LYS A 3 13.04 -26.44 17.86
N GLU A 4 14.09 -27.09 18.30
CA GLU A 4 14.31 -27.52 19.67
C GLU A 4 14.53 -26.31 20.59
N LYS A 5 13.86 -26.30 21.76
CA LYS A 5 14.02 -25.29 22.83
C LYS A 5 15.48 -24.98 23.16
N GLU A 6 16.38 -25.94 22.93
CA GLU A 6 17.82 -25.81 23.11
C GLU A 6 18.48 -24.84 22.12
N GLU A 7 18.03 -24.77 20.86
CA GLU A 7 18.59 -23.88 19.85
C GLU A 7 18.33 -22.40 20.17
N LEU A 8 17.23 -22.09 20.85
CA LEU A 8 16.87 -20.72 21.21
C LEU A 8 17.88 -20.04 22.14
N LYS A 9 18.71 -20.81 22.86
CA LYS A 9 19.76 -20.29 23.76
C LYS A 9 20.85 -19.52 23.02
N TYR A 10 21.00 -19.73 21.71
CA TYR A 10 22.00 -19.07 20.89
C TYR A 10 21.53 -17.75 20.28
N PHE A 11 20.26 -17.37 20.45
CA PHE A 11 19.68 -16.15 19.91
C PHE A 11 19.47 -15.12 21.03
N ASN A 12 19.92 -13.89 20.81
CA ASN A 12 19.89 -12.79 21.79
C ASN A 12 19.50 -11.46 21.11
N ASN A 13 19.79 -10.31 21.75
CA ASN A 13 19.50 -8.97 21.18
C ASN A 13 20.21 -8.66 19.86
N GLU A 14 21.25 -9.39 19.49
CA GLU A 14 21.95 -9.28 18.20
C GLU A 14 21.23 -10.04 17.09
N THR A 15 20.22 -10.86 17.44
CA THR A 15 19.38 -11.55 16.46
C THR A 15 18.70 -10.50 15.57
N PRO A 16 18.88 -10.58 14.25
CA PRO A 16 18.34 -9.58 13.35
C PRO A 16 16.83 -9.54 13.43
N LEU A 17 16.27 -8.33 13.33
CA LEU A 17 14.84 -8.16 13.13
C LEU A 17 14.43 -8.77 11.79
N PHE A 18 13.22 -9.32 11.75
CA PHE A 18 12.63 -9.76 10.51
C PHE A 18 12.50 -8.57 9.55
N SER A 19 13.03 -8.72 8.34
CA SER A 19 12.92 -7.71 7.29
C SER A 19 12.63 -8.38 5.96
N LEU A 20 11.86 -7.66 5.14
CA LEU A 20 11.64 -7.98 3.73
C LEU A 20 12.34 -6.99 2.81
N ASN A 21 13.11 -6.05 3.36
CA ASN A 21 13.76 -5.00 2.60
C ASN A 21 14.62 -5.57 1.46
N GLY A 22 14.46 -5.00 0.27
CA GLY A 22 15.11 -5.44 -0.96
C GLY A 22 14.45 -6.63 -1.67
N THR A 23 13.45 -7.28 -1.05
CA THR A 23 12.72 -8.39 -1.69
C THR A 23 11.87 -7.86 -2.84
N LYS A 24 12.02 -8.47 -4.03
CA LYS A 24 11.22 -8.15 -5.21
C LYS A 24 10.41 -9.36 -5.63
N THR A 25 9.10 -9.18 -5.78
CA THR A 25 8.20 -10.31 -6.06
C THR A 25 6.89 -9.84 -6.68
N TYR A 26 6.14 -10.78 -7.25
CA TYR A 26 4.75 -10.53 -7.58
C TYR A 26 3.91 -10.61 -6.31
N ALA A 27 2.95 -9.70 -6.18
CA ALA A 27 1.99 -9.68 -5.10
C ALA A 27 0.57 -9.59 -5.65
N ARG A 28 -0.37 -10.29 -5.02
CA ARG A 28 -1.80 -10.17 -5.35
C ARG A 28 -2.40 -9.08 -4.48
N VAL A 29 -3.04 -8.08 -5.08
CA VAL A 29 -3.80 -7.06 -4.35
C VAL A 29 -5.14 -7.67 -3.94
N VAL A 30 -5.51 -7.50 -2.68
CA VAL A 30 -6.78 -8.05 -2.12
C VAL A 30 -7.66 -6.99 -1.47
N ASN A 31 -7.11 -5.81 -1.16
CA ASN A 31 -7.88 -4.70 -0.60
C ASN A 31 -7.12 -3.37 -0.75
N ILE A 32 -7.84 -2.26 -0.70
CA ILE A 32 -7.29 -0.90 -0.59
C ILE A 32 -7.91 -0.20 0.62
N THR A 33 -7.06 0.11 1.59
CA THR A 33 -7.48 0.73 2.85
C THR A 33 -7.65 2.24 2.66
N ASP A 34 -6.60 2.90 2.18
CA ASP A 34 -6.52 4.37 2.04
C ASP A 34 -5.91 4.75 0.68
N GLY A 35 -5.71 6.04 0.43
CA GLY A 35 -5.12 6.55 -0.82
C GLY A 35 -3.65 6.16 -1.04
N ASP A 36 -2.97 5.67 0.00
CA ASP A 36 -1.56 5.27 -0.04
C ASP A 36 -1.31 3.88 0.57
N THR A 37 -2.36 3.14 0.96
CA THR A 37 -2.21 1.90 1.72
C THR A 37 -3.07 0.79 1.12
N ILE A 38 -2.41 -0.28 0.67
CA ILE A 38 -3.02 -1.47 0.08
C ILE A 38 -2.80 -2.70 0.98
N THR A 39 -3.61 -3.73 0.79
CA THR A 39 -3.35 -5.05 1.35
C THR A 39 -3.03 -6.01 0.22
N VAL A 40 -1.91 -6.70 0.35
CA VAL A 40 -1.43 -7.65 -0.64
C VAL A 40 -1.15 -9.01 -0.02
N VAL A 41 -1.20 -10.05 -0.85
CA VAL A 41 -0.71 -11.39 -0.52
C VAL A 41 0.64 -11.58 -1.20
N ILE A 42 1.66 -11.93 -0.42
CA ILE A 42 3.04 -12.13 -0.87
C ILE A 42 3.45 -13.58 -0.62
N PRO A 43 4.09 -14.28 -1.59
CA PRO A 43 4.67 -15.60 -1.38
C PRO A 43 6.01 -15.49 -0.64
N ILE A 44 6.09 -15.94 0.60
CA ILE A 44 7.29 -15.91 1.46
C ILE A 44 7.37 -17.21 2.25
N PHE A 45 8.57 -17.77 2.42
CA PHE A 45 8.81 -19.01 3.18
C PHE A 45 7.95 -20.20 2.75
N ASN A 46 7.78 -20.38 1.44
CA ASN A 46 6.92 -21.43 0.86
C ASN A 46 5.46 -21.36 1.34
N ASN A 47 5.01 -20.17 1.77
CA ASN A 47 3.64 -19.91 2.20
C ASN A 47 3.19 -18.54 1.66
N TYR A 48 1.94 -18.16 1.93
CA TYR A 48 1.33 -16.92 1.46
C TYR A 48 0.85 -16.12 2.65
N PHE A 49 1.37 -14.89 2.79
CA PHE A 49 1.03 -14.02 3.91
C PHE A 49 0.44 -12.71 3.43
N LYS A 50 -0.50 -12.17 4.21
CA LYS A 50 -1.07 -10.84 3.97
C LYS A 50 -0.18 -9.78 4.60
N PHE A 51 0.08 -8.72 3.84
CA PHE A 51 0.78 -7.53 4.31
C PHE A 51 -0.03 -6.28 4.00
N HIS A 52 -0.07 -5.36 4.96
CA HIS A 52 -0.48 -4.00 4.71
C HIS A 52 0.74 -3.25 4.16
N VAL A 53 0.68 -2.90 2.88
CA VAL A 53 1.74 -2.19 2.19
C VAL A 53 1.36 -0.73 2.10
N ARG A 54 2.23 0.12 2.65
CA ARG A 54 2.16 1.57 2.48
C ARG A 54 3.05 1.96 1.31
N LEU A 55 2.49 2.74 0.39
CA LEU A 55 3.22 3.27 -0.76
C LEU A 55 4.36 4.15 -0.26
N ASN A 56 5.57 3.81 -0.70
CA ASN A 56 6.76 4.49 -0.26
C ASN A 56 6.86 5.91 -0.85
N GLY A 57 7.40 6.84 -0.05
CA GLY A 57 7.74 8.20 -0.48
C GLY A 57 6.55 9.15 -0.61
N ILE A 58 5.33 8.75 -0.22
CA ILE A 58 4.13 9.56 -0.36
C ILE A 58 3.24 9.55 0.88
N ASP A 59 2.41 10.58 0.99
CA ASP A 59 1.24 10.63 1.86
C ASP A 59 0.05 11.19 1.06
N THR A 60 -1.16 10.84 1.48
CA THR A 60 -2.41 11.29 0.84
C THR A 60 -3.29 11.99 1.87
N CYS A 61 -4.25 12.79 1.39
CA CYS A 61 -5.22 13.41 2.28
C CYS A 61 -6.04 12.35 3.04
N GLU A 62 -6.32 12.64 4.31
CA GLU A 62 -7.04 11.72 5.19
C GLU A 62 -8.53 11.59 4.79
N ILE A 63 -8.97 10.38 4.48
CA ILE A 63 -10.37 10.07 4.10
C ILE A 63 -11.36 10.36 5.23
N HIS A 64 -10.87 10.38 6.48
CA HIS A 64 -11.66 10.67 7.67
C HIS A 64 -11.46 12.11 8.20
N SER A 65 -10.94 13.02 7.36
CA SER A 65 -10.83 14.44 7.72
C SER A 65 -12.20 15.08 7.96
N LYS A 66 -12.22 16.09 8.85
CA LYS A 66 -13.39 16.96 9.08
C LYS A 66 -13.58 17.96 7.93
N ASN A 67 -12.50 18.27 7.22
CA ASN A 67 -12.53 19.15 6.06
C ASN A 67 -12.99 18.35 4.83
N GLU A 68 -14.10 18.78 4.22
CA GLU A 68 -14.71 18.08 3.09
C GLU A 68 -13.79 18.03 1.86
N ILE A 69 -13.00 19.08 1.62
CA ILE A 69 -12.06 19.15 0.50
C ILE A 69 -10.97 18.08 0.65
N LEU A 70 -10.38 17.96 1.84
CA LEU A 70 -9.35 16.96 2.12
C LEU A 70 -9.91 15.54 2.02
N LYS A 71 -11.11 15.33 2.56
CA LYS A 71 -11.82 14.06 2.44
C LYS A 71 -12.07 13.68 0.97
N GLU A 72 -12.50 14.63 0.15
CA GLU A 72 -12.71 14.42 -1.28
C GLU A 72 -11.39 14.08 -2.00
N LYS A 73 -10.30 14.81 -1.70
CA LYS A 73 -8.96 14.50 -2.25
C LYS A 73 -8.49 13.10 -1.84
N GLY A 74 -8.67 12.71 -0.58
CA GLY A 74 -8.31 11.38 -0.08
C GLY A 74 -9.11 10.27 -0.77
N LEU A 75 -10.40 10.49 -1.00
CA LEU A 75 -11.25 9.56 -1.76
C LEU A 75 -10.82 9.46 -3.23
N LYS A 76 -10.49 10.59 -3.88
CA LYS A 76 -9.98 10.61 -5.26
C LYS A 76 -8.69 9.81 -5.38
N ALA A 77 -7.74 9.99 -4.46
CA ALA A 77 -6.50 9.22 -4.42
C ALA A 77 -6.77 7.71 -4.29
N LYS A 78 -7.68 7.34 -3.39
CA LYS A 78 -8.08 5.94 -3.19
C LYS A 78 -8.73 5.33 -4.43
N TYR A 79 -9.66 6.04 -5.08
CA TYR A 79 -10.31 5.53 -6.29
C TYR A 79 -9.31 5.40 -7.43
N ARG A 80 -8.45 6.40 -7.61
CA ARG A 80 -7.40 6.31 -8.61
C ARG A 80 -6.49 5.11 -8.41
N LEU A 81 -6.14 4.82 -7.15
CA LEU A 81 -5.35 3.64 -6.83
C LEU A 81 -6.08 2.33 -7.21
N ILE A 82 -7.40 2.27 -7.08
CA ILE A 82 -8.19 1.13 -7.58
C ILE A 82 -8.09 1.02 -9.10
N GLU A 83 -8.25 2.12 -9.83
CA GLU A 83 -8.17 2.12 -11.30
C GLU A 83 -6.81 1.63 -11.79
N LEU A 84 -5.73 2.10 -11.16
CA LEU A 84 -4.36 1.72 -11.52
C LEU A 84 -4.09 0.24 -11.26
N LEU A 85 -4.64 -0.32 -10.18
CA LEU A 85 -4.38 -1.69 -9.76
C LEU A 85 -5.38 -2.71 -10.33
N CYS A 86 -6.56 -2.26 -10.79
CA CYS A 86 -7.63 -3.09 -11.34
C CYS A 86 -8.24 -2.46 -12.61
N PRO A 87 -7.48 -2.37 -13.72
CA PRO A 87 -7.88 -1.65 -14.93
C PRO A 87 -9.02 -2.32 -15.73
N SER A 88 -9.34 -3.59 -15.45
CA SER A 88 -10.31 -4.39 -16.22
C SER A 88 -11.77 -4.01 -15.99
N GLU A 89 -12.08 -3.17 -15.00
CA GLU A 89 -13.45 -2.71 -14.78
C GLU A 89 -13.70 -1.36 -15.47
N LYS A 90 -14.81 -1.26 -16.22
CA LYS A 90 -15.30 0.05 -16.69
C LYS A 90 -15.79 0.82 -15.47
N ILE A 91 -14.92 1.69 -14.95
CA ILE A 91 -15.07 2.58 -13.78
C ILE A 91 -16.13 3.66 -14.03
N ASN A 92 -17.33 3.30 -14.51
CA ASN A 92 -18.39 4.30 -14.73
C ASN A 92 -19.15 4.64 -13.43
N ASN A 93 -18.89 3.92 -12.32
CA ASN A 93 -19.62 4.09 -11.05
C ASN A 93 -18.76 3.85 -9.78
N ILE A 94 -17.44 4.11 -9.80
CA ILE A 94 -16.64 4.15 -8.54
C ILE A 94 -16.81 5.52 -7.87
N ILE A 95 -18.06 5.88 -7.59
CA ILE A 95 -18.38 7.00 -6.71
C ILE A 95 -19.09 6.36 -5.51
N CYS A 96 -18.42 6.37 -4.36
CA CYS A 96 -18.92 5.83 -3.09
C CYS A 96 -19.02 4.30 -3.01
N ILE A 97 -17.90 3.60 -3.18
CA ILE A 97 -17.82 2.16 -2.88
C ILE A 97 -17.54 1.92 -1.39
N SER A 98 -18.28 0.97 -0.81
CA SER A 98 -18.07 0.51 0.56
C SER A 98 -16.82 -0.36 0.68
N LYS A 99 -16.32 -0.53 1.92
CA LYS A 99 -15.21 -1.44 2.22
C LYS A 99 -15.46 -2.86 1.71
N LYS A 100 -16.70 -3.35 1.82
CA LYS A 100 -17.09 -4.68 1.34
C LYS A 100 -17.01 -4.78 -0.19
N GLN A 101 -17.48 -3.76 -0.91
CA GLN A 101 -17.42 -3.73 -2.37
C GLN A 101 -15.97 -3.71 -2.90
N ILE A 102 -15.05 -3.05 -2.19
CA ILE A 102 -13.61 -3.09 -2.54
C ILE A 102 -13.07 -4.51 -2.44
N VAL A 103 -13.38 -5.21 -1.34
CA VAL A 103 -12.94 -6.60 -1.16
C VAL A 103 -13.55 -7.50 -2.25
N ASP A 104 -14.87 -7.39 -2.48
CA ASP A 104 -15.56 -8.15 -3.52
C ASP A 104 -14.98 -7.90 -4.92
N LEU A 105 -14.52 -6.67 -5.20
CA LEU A 105 -13.86 -6.29 -6.45
C LEU A 105 -12.54 -7.06 -6.67
N PHE A 106 -11.65 -7.09 -5.67
CA PHE A 106 -10.36 -7.78 -5.74
C PHE A 106 -10.46 -9.31 -5.56
N ASP A 107 -11.57 -9.79 -5.02
CA ASP A 107 -11.87 -11.22 -4.99
C ASP A 107 -12.30 -11.71 -6.38
N LYS A 108 -13.10 -10.92 -7.10
CA LYS A 108 -13.56 -11.22 -8.47
C LYS A 108 -12.49 -10.99 -9.53
N ASN A 109 -11.65 -9.98 -9.36
CA ASN A 109 -10.61 -9.60 -10.31
C ASN A 109 -9.23 -9.94 -9.73
N ILE A 110 -8.46 -10.76 -10.46
CA ILE A 110 -7.10 -11.12 -10.04
C ILE A 110 -6.16 -9.99 -10.44
N CYS A 111 -5.86 -9.11 -9.49
CA CYS A 111 -4.93 -8.00 -9.66
C CYS A 111 -3.53 -8.38 -9.17
N LEU A 112 -2.58 -8.49 -10.09
CA LEU A 112 -1.18 -8.77 -9.78
C LEU A 112 -0.32 -7.53 -10.03
N VAL A 113 0.57 -7.24 -9.08
CA VAL A 113 1.52 -6.13 -9.16
C VAL A 113 2.93 -6.61 -8.91
N TRP A 114 3.91 -5.87 -9.42
CA TRP A 114 5.30 -6.08 -9.02
C TRP A 114 5.62 -5.20 -7.82
N LEU A 115 6.02 -5.83 -6.72
CA LEU A 115 6.32 -5.18 -5.46
C LEU A 115 7.81 -5.29 -5.14
N GLU A 116 8.44 -4.14 -4.89
CA GLU A 116 9.71 -4.06 -4.18
C GLU A 116 9.42 -3.69 -2.71
N CYS A 117 9.73 -4.61 -1.82
CA CYS A 117 9.56 -4.47 -0.38
C CYS A 117 10.71 -3.63 0.18
N LEU A 118 10.38 -2.70 1.07
CA LEU A 118 11.32 -1.89 1.82
C LEU A 118 11.22 -2.23 3.31
N GLU A 119 11.62 -1.31 4.17
CA GLU A 119 11.53 -1.49 5.62
C GLU A 119 10.07 -1.46 6.12
N PHE A 120 9.84 -2.07 7.28
CA PHE A 120 8.59 -1.88 8.01
C PHE A 120 8.57 -0.50 8.67
N ASP A 121 7.42 0.18 8.61
CA ASP A 121 7.22 1.41 9.38
C ASP A 121 7.04 1.12 10.88
N LYS A 122 7.06 2.18 11.70
CA LYS A 122 6.89 2.08 13.16
C LYS A 122 5.54 1.50 13.61
N TYR A 123 4.58 1.34 12.70
CA TYR A 123 3.26 0.74 12.95
C TYR A 123 3.16 -0.69 12.41
N GLY A 124 4.26 -1.25 11.88
CA GLY A 124 4.32 -2.61 11.34
C GLY A 124 3.76 -2.76 9.91
N ARG A 125 3.51 -1.66 9.19
CA ARG A 125 3.17 -1.72 7.76
C ARG A 125 4.45 -1.87 6.94
N LEU A 126 4.39 -2.67 5.89
CA LEU A 126 5.52 -2.82 4.97
C LEU A 126 5.56 -1.59 4.05
N LEU A 127 6.66 -0.85 3.99
CA LEU A 127 6.85 0.14 2.93
C LEU A 127 7.12 -0.59 1.62
N GLY A 128 6.59 -0.09 0.51
CA GLY A 128 6.77 -0.73 -0.78
C GLY A 128 6.67 0.21 -1.98
N ASN A 129 7.48 -0.09 -2.99
CA ASN A 129 7.33 0.47 -4.32
C ASN A 129 6.50 -0.51 -5.16
N ILE A 130 5.35 -0.03 -5.65
CA ILE A 130 4.44 -0.82 -6.50
C ILE A 130 4.65 -0.41 -7.95
N TYR A 131 4.82 -1.40 -8.82
CA TYR A 131 4.98 -1.21 -10.24
C TYR A 131 3.90 -1.95 -11.04
N ILE A 132 3.39 -1.25 -12.06
CA ILE A 132 2.43 -1.73 -13.06
C ILE A 132 3.05 -1.63 -14.46
N ASP A 133 2.29 -2.01 -15.50
CA ASP A 133 2.71 -1.98 -16.91
C ASP A 133 4.09 -2.61 -17.13
N ASP A 134 4.20 -3.91 -16.89
CA ASP A 134 5.45 -4.68 -16.99
C ASP A 134 6.62 -4.07 -16.21
N LYS A 135 6.30 -3.56 -15.00
CA LYS A 135 7.26 -3.02 -14.02
C LYS A 135 7.85 -1.67 -14.41
N THR A 136 7.26 -0.97 -15.38
CA THR A 136 7.81 0.29 -15.90
C THR A 136 7.26 1.52 -15.19
N LYS A 137 6.04 1.46 -14.65
CA LYS A 137 5.40 2.61 -13.99
C LYS A 137 5.28 2.40 -12.50
N ASN A 138 5.85 3.31 -11.72
CA ASN A 138 5.74 3.33 -10.27
C ASN A 138 4.46 4.06 -9.84
N VAL A 139 3.63 3.39 -9.03
CA VAL A 139 2.32 3.92 -8.61
C VAL A 139 2.44 5.19 -7.75
N SER A 140 3.43 5.27 -6.86
CA SER A 140 3.65 6.47 -6.05
C SER A 140 3.92 7.71 -6.91
N ASN A 141 4.75 7.54 -7.95
CA ASN A 141 5.06 8.64 -8.88
C ASN A 141 3.81 9.11 -9.64
N ILE A 142 2.99 8.17 -10.12
CA ILE A 142 1.73 8.50 -10.81
C ILE A 142 0.83 9.34 -9.90
N LEU A 143 0.67 8.95 -8.63
CA LEU A 143 -0.17 9.70 -7.69
C LEU A 143 0.38 11.09 -7.37
N ILE A 144 1.70 11.28 -7.32
CA ILE A 144 2.33 12.60 -7.17
C ILE A 144 2.08 13.46 -8.41
N GLU A 145 2.32 12.91 -9.60
CA GLU A 145 2.15 13.63 -10.88
C GLU A 145 0.70 14.08 -11.08
N GLU A 146 -0.25 13.26 -10.66
CA GLU A 146 -1.69 13.55 -10.71
C GLU A 146 -2.19 14.42 -9.55
N LYS A 147 -1.30 14.87 -8.65
CA LYS A 147 -1.62 15.71 -7.48
C LYS A 147 -2.62 15.06 -6.50
N LEU A 148 -2.62 13.74 -6.46
CA LEU A 148 -3.44 12.94 -5.54
C LEU A 148 -2.67 12.54 -4.28
N ALA A 149 -1.34 12.62 -4.33
CA ALA A 149 -0.44 12.45 -3.21
C ALA A 149 0.65 13.52 -3.24
N TYR A 150 1.33 13.70 -2.11
CA TYR A 150 2.50 14.56 -2.00
C TYR A 150 3.68 13.77 -1.45
N LYS A 151 4.89 14.26 -1.71
CA LYS A 151 6.12 13.61 -1.26
C LYS A 151 6.18 13.60 0.28
N TYR A 152 6.40 12.42 0.86
CA TYR A 152 6.49 12.24 2.29
C TYR A 152 7.48 11.12 2.63
N ASP A 153 8.46 11.42 3.48
CA ASP A 153 9.57 10.53 3.84
C ASP A 153 9.50 10.07 5.32
N GLY A 154 8.35 10.26 5.97
CA GLY A 154 8.20 9.96 7.40
C GLY A 154 8.48 11.15 8.33
N SER A 155 8.81 12.32 7.78
CA SER A 155 8.97 13.58 8.52
C SER A 155 7.61 14.22 8.87
N THR A 156 7.55 15.55 8.87
CA THR A 156 6.32 16.30 9.17
C THR A 156 5.39 16.26 7.97
N LYS A 157 4.15 15.83 8.18
CA LYS A 157 3.10 15.87 7.15
C LYS A 157 2.79 17.33 6.78
N LEU A 158 2.33 17.56 5.55
CA LEU A 158 1.79 18.85 5.17
C LEU A 158 0.58 19.19 6.05
N ASN A 159 0.43 20.47 6.39
CA ASN A 159 -0.75 20.95 7.10
C ASN A 159 -1.98 20.97 6.18
N GLU A 160 -3.16 21.22 6.74
CA GLU A 160 -4.41 21.16 5.97
C GLU A 160 -4.46 22.16 4.81
N GLU A 161 -3.93 23.38 4.99
CA GLU A 161 -3.89 24.41 3.96
C GLU A 161 -2.95 24.01 2.80
N GLU A 162 -1.77 23.48 3.13
CA GLU A 162 -0.82 22.95 2.15
C GLU A 162 -1.42 21.78 1.37
N GLN A 163 -2.09 20.85 2.05
CA GLN A 163 -2.79 19.72 1.40
C GLN A 163 -3.96 20.19 0.52
N MET A 164 -4.65 21.26 0.88
CA MET A 164 -5.69 21.84 0.03
C MET A 164 -5.14 22.48 -1.25
N ASN A 165 -3.90 22.98 -1.21
CA ASN A 165 -3.28 23.72 -2.31
C ASN A 165 -2.41 22.88 -3.26
N MET A 166 -2.19 21.60 -2.97
CA MET A 166 -1.57 20.66 -3.93
C MET A 166 -2.46 20.41 -5.16
#